data_AF-A0A2S8AFT2-F1
#
_entry.id   AF-A0A2S8AFT2-F1
#
_cell.length_a   1.000
_cell.length_b   1.000
_cell.length_c   1.000
_cell.angle_alpha   90.00
_cell.angle_beta   90.00
_cell.angle_gamma   90.00
#
_symmetry.space_group_name_H-M   'P 1'
#
loop_
_entity.id
_entity.type
_entity.pdbx_description
1 polymer ?
#
loop_
_entity_poly.entity_id
_entity_poly.type
_entity_poly.pdbx_seq_one_letter_code
_entity_poly.pdbx_strand_id
1 'polypeptide(L)'
;MNVNNTKNKMDKSRLSIKDRLTLNKLEKEYRLNSNCEFIDIVNGTYSIYFENFSNDLKNTFNIKNLDNTVVKSKIKSWEITEILKVTHNYDIIVISDEYFKVKVKLINTELFFLNFIDKKISNHIGLDISYYNENKKFTNVFYDEEYEIQNYLKKWN
;
A
#
# COMPACT_ATOMS: atom_id res chain seq x y z
N MET A 1 30.85 -6.88 11.81
CA MET A 1 30.59 -6.94 10.36
C MET A 1 29.62 -5.83 10.00
N ASN A 2 30.09 -4.77 9.34
CA ASN A 2 29.26 -3.64 8.90
C ASN A 2 28.49 -4.05 7.65
N VAL A 3 27.19 -4.30 7.79
CA VAL A 3 26.31 -4.52 6.64
C VAL A 3 25.91 -3.15 6.09
N ASN A 4 26.44 -2.84 4.90
CA ASN A 4 26.15 -1.63 4.14
C ASN A 4 24.64 -1.45 3.93
N ASN A 5 24.02 -0.57 4.71
CA ASN A 5 22.59 -0.22 4.66
C ASN A 5 22.26 0.86 3.60
N THR A 6 23.16 1.14 2.65
CA THR A 6 23.11 2.31 1.75
C THR A 6 22.56 2.03 0.35
N LYS A 7 22.22 0.79 -0.01
CA LYS A 7 21.96 0.46 -1.44
C LYS A 7 20.61 0.88 -2.03
N ASN A 8 19.64 1.34 -1.24
CA ASN A 8 18.28 1.64 -1.76
C ASN A 8 17.79 3.07 -1.51
N LYS A 9 18.64 3.96 -1.00
CA LYS A 9 18.26 5.36 -0.75
C LYS A 9 18.03 6.09 -2.06
N MET A 10 16.93 6.82 -2.17
CA MET A 10 16.62 7.56 -3.40
C MET A 10 17.61 8.69 -3.65
N ASP A 11 18.15 8.75 -4.87
CA ASP A 11 19.02 9.84 -5.30
C ASP A 11 18.16 11.08 -5.64
N LYS A 12 18.09 12.00 -4.69
CA LYS A 12 17.29 13.23 -4.81
C LYS A 12 17.88 14.24 -5.81
N SER A 13 19.12 14.06 -6.28
CA SER A 13 19.81 15.03 -7.15
C SER A 13 19.24 15.11 -8.56
N ARG A 14 18.63 14.02 -9.04
CA ARG A 14 18.05 13.87 -10.39
C ARG A 14 16.56 14.20 -10.47
N LEU A 15 15.92 14.51 -9.35
CA LEU A 15 14.50 14.81 -9.28
C LEU A 15 14.19 16.22 -9.81
N SER A 16 13.05 16.37 -10.48
CA SER A 16 12.53 17.69 -10.84
C SER A 16 12.25 18.53 -9.60
N ILE A 17 12.14 19.86 -9.74
CA ILE A 17 11.76 20.74 -8.62
C ILE A 17 10.41 20.29 -8.02
N LYS A 18 9.45 19.93 -8.88
CA LYS A 18 8.13 19.43 -8.46
C LYS A 18 8.26 18.17 -7.62
N ASP A 19 9.03 17.19 -8.07
CA ASP A 19 9.21 15.92 -7.36
C ASP A 19 9.91 16.10 -6.02
N ARG A 20 10.90 17.01 -5.93
CA ARG A 20 11.55 17.35 -4.66
C ARG A 20 10.59 17.99 -3.67
N LEU A 21 9.69 18.87 -4.13
CA LEU A 21 8.65 19.47 -3.28
C LEU A 21 7.67 18.41 -2.78
N THR A 22 7.19 17.54 -3.66
CA THR A 22 6.31 16.41 -3.29
C THR A 22 6.99 15.50 -2.28
N LEU A 23 8.25 15.14 -2.51
CA LEU A 23 9.05 14.31 -1.62
C LEU A 23 9.20 14.96 -0.23
N ASN A 24 9.57 16.24 -0.16
CA ASN A 24 9.74 16.93 1.12
C ASN A 24 8.42 17.00 1.90
N LYS A 25 7.29 17.20 1.20
CA LYS A 25 5.96 17.15 1.80
C LYS A 25 5.67 15.77 2.36
N LEU A 26 5.91 14.72 1.57
CA LEU A 26 5.71 13.33 1.96
C LEU A 26 6.57 12.95 3.16
N GLU A 27 7.87 13.27 3.12
CA GLU A 27 8.79 13.01 4.22
C GLU A 27 8.32 13.70 5.52
N LYS A 28 7.85 14.95 5.43
CA LYS A 28 7.29 15.66 6.58
C LYS A 28 6.01 14.98 7.11
N GLU A 29 5.09 14.57 6.24
CA GLU A 29 3.87 13.87 6.62
C GLU A 29 4.18 12.59 7.41
N TYR A 30 5.08 11.73 6.90
CA TYR A 30 5.43 10.48 7.56
C TYR A 30 6.25 10.69 8.85
N ARG A 31 7.12 11.71 8.90
CA ARG A 31 7.84 12.04 10.15
C ARG A 31 6.94 12.54 11.27
N LEU A 32 5.78 13.12 10.92
CA LEU A 32 4.79 13.61 11.88
C LEU A 32 3.70 12.57 12.20
N ASN A 33 3.64 11.46 11.47
CA ASN A 33 2.63 10.43 11.66
C ASN A 33 2.94 9.62 12.93
N SER A 34 2.08 9.69 13.95
CA SER A 34 2.25 8.96 15.21
C SER A 34 2.11 7.43 15.09
N ASN A 35 1.54 6.94 13.99
CA ASN A 35 1.25 5.53 13.79
C ASN A 35 2.38 4.77 13.11
N CYS A 36 3.46 5.47 12.71
CA CYS A 36 4.65 4.87 12.14
C CYS A 36 5.91 5.69 12.47
N GLU A 37 7.06 5.04 12.48
CA GLU A 37 8.36 5.69 12.49
C GLU A 37 8.88 5.75 11.05
N PHE A 38 9.10 6.97 10.54
CA PHE A 38 9.68 7.18 9.21
C PHE A 38 11.15 6.73 9.17
N ILE A 39 11.51 5.90 8.19
CA ILE A 39 12.88 5.41 7.99
C ILE A 39 13.53 6.11 6.80
N ASP A 40 12.97 5.93 5.60
CA ASP A 40 13.54 6.50 4.37
C ASP A 40 12.51 6.55 3.23
N ILE A 41 12.84 7.28 2.17
CA ILE A 41 12.18 7.15 0.87
C ILE A 41 13.10 6.33 -0.04
N VAL A 42 12.58 5.21 -0.53
CA VAL A 42 13.36 4.22 -1.28
C VAL A 42 13.09 4.29 -2.77
N ASN A 43 14.11 3.96 -3.56
CA ASN A 43 13.98 3.87 -5.02
C ASN A 43 12.99 2.77 -5.43
N GLY A 44 12.33 2.98 -6.57
CA GLY A 44 11.23 2.18 -7.10
C GLY A 44 11.48 0.69 -7.39
N THR A 45 12.66 0.13 -7.10
CA THR A 45 13.09 -1.21 -7.52
C THR A 45 12.26 -2.37 -6.94
N TYR A 46 11.39 -2.14 -5.96
CA TYR A 46 10.33 -3.10 -5.61
C TYR A 46 9.16 -3.07 -6.62
N SER A 47 9.43 -2.93 -7.92
CA SER A 47 8.44 -2.95 -9.00
C SER A 47 8.24 -4.38 -9.46
N ILE A 48 7.57 -5.20 -8.66
CA ILE A 48 7.26 -6.54 -9.13
C ILE A 48 5.84 -6.85 -8.70
N TYR A 49 4.98 -7.10 -9.71
CA TYR A 49 3.64 -7.72 -9.63
C TYR A 49 2.37 -6.86 -9.70
N PHE A 50 2.41 -5.58 -10.11
CA PHE A 50 1.20 -4.74 -10.14
C PHE A 50 0.32 -4.84 -11.40
N GLU A 51 0.89 -4.93 -12.60
CA GLU A 51 0.11 -4.81 -13.84
C GLU A 51 -0.47 -6.14 -14.36
N ASN A 52 0.23 -7.27 -14.15
CA ASN A 52 -0.20 -8.54 -14.73
C ASN A 52 -1.37 -9.19 -13.99
N PHE A 53 -1.41 -9.09 -12.65
CA PHE A 53 -2.43 -9.77 -11.84
C PHE A 53 -3.83 -9.13 -12.00
N SER A 54 -3.92 -7.81 -12.10
CA SER A 54 -5.20 -7.10 -12.30
C SER A 54 -5.82 -7.42 -13.67
N ASN A 55 -5.00 -7.55 -14.72
CA ASN A 55 -5.47 -7.90 -16.05
C ASN A 55 -6.01 -9.33 -16.12
N ASP A 56 -5.33 -10.28 -15.49
CA ASP A 56 -5.78 -11.68 -15.46
C ASP A 56 -7.08 -11.85 -14.67
N LEU A 57 -7.25 -11.17 -13.54
CA LEU A 57 -8.52 -11.20 -12.79
C LEU A 57 -9.67 -10.52 -13.54
N LYS A 58 -9.43 -9.36 -14.17
CA LYS A 58 -10.44 -8.64 -14.96
C LYS A 58 -10.94 -9.47 -16.14
N ASN A 59 -10.03 -10.17 -16.82
CA ASN A 59 -10.34 -11.02 -17.96
C ASN A 59 -11.04 -12.32 -17.52
N THR A 60 -10.68 -12.88 -16.35
CA THR A 60 -11.24 -14.15 -15.86
C THR A 60 -12.64 -13.98 -15.27
N PHE A 61 -12.93 -12.89 -14.55
CA PHE A 61 -14.17 -12.73 -13.78
C PHE A 61 -15.24 -11.86 -14.42
N ASN A 62 -15.01 -11.33 -15.63
CA ASN A 62 -15.97 -10.49 -16.38
C ASN A 62 -16.66 -9.46 -15.45
N ILE A 63 -15.82 -8.73 -14.69
CA ILE A 63 -16.16 -7.87 -13.53
C ILE A 63 -17.10 -6.69 -13.88
N LYS A 64 -17.47 -6.53 -15.16
CA LYS A 64 -18.34 -5.47 -15.67
C LYS A 64 -19.73 -5.39 -15.03
N ASN A 65 -20.18 -6.43 -14.33
CA ASN A 65 -21.52 -6.52 -13.75
C ASN A 65 -21.53 -6.67 -12.21
N LEU A 66 -20.43 -6.39 -11.52
CA LEU A 66 -20.47 -6.33 -10.06
C LEU A 66 -21.18 -5.04 -9.63
N ASP A 67 -22.26 -5.26 -8.88
CA ASP A 67 -23.22 -4.26 -8.42
C ASP A 67 -22.49 -3.08 -7.76
N ASN A 68 -22.50 -1.91 -8.41
CA ASN A 68 -21.80 -0.67 -7.99
C ASN A 68 -22.25 -0.11 -6.62
N THR A 69 -23.06 -0.86 -5.88
CA THR A 69 -23.57 -0.52 -4.56
C THR A 69 -22.67 -1.00 -3.42
N VAL A 70 -21.53 -1.61 -3.71
CA VAL A 70 -20.54 -1.93 -2.68
C VAL A 70 -20.02 -0.64 -2.04
N VAL A 71 -20.47 -0.45 -0.80
CA VAL A 71 -20.10 0.70 0.01
C VAL A 71 -18.60 0.61 0.28
N LYS A 72 -17.84 1.62 -0.15
CA LYS A 72 -16.38 1.73 0.08
C LYS A 72 -15.97 1.44 1.53
N SER A 73 -16.86 1.68 2.50
CA SER A 73 -16.66 1.32 3.91
C SER A 73 -16.48 -0.17 4.15
N LYS A 74 -17.18 -1.05 3.41
CA LYS A 74 -17.05 -2.50 3.53
C LYS A 74 -15.74 -3.02 2.95
N ILE A 75 -15.32 -2.51 1.79
CA ILE A 75 -14.01 -2.84 1.19
C ILE A 75 -12.91 -2.40 2.15
N LYS A 76 -12.96 -1.16 2.65
CA LYS A 76 -12.05 -0.65 3.67
C LYS A 76 -11.97 -1.58 4.89
N SER A 77 -13.10 -1.96 5.47
CA SER A 77 -13.12 -2.87 6.63
C SER A 77 -12.52 -4.24 6.32
N TRP A 78 -12.77 -4.78 5.13
CA TRP A 78 -12.19 -6.03 4.68
C TRP A 78 -10.68 -5.93 4.49
N GLU A 79 -10.18 -4.92 3.76
CA GLU A 79 -8.74 -4.72 3.54
C GLU A 79 -7.99 -4.60 4.87
N ILE A 80 -8.52 -3.82 5.82
CA ILE A 80 -7.94 -3.70 7.17
C ILE A 80 -7.91 -5.06 7.87
N THR A 81 -8.99 -5.83 7.78
CA THR A 81 -9.05 -7.16 8.40
C THR A 81 -8.00 -8.10 7.80
N GLU A 82 -7.85 -8.13 6.47
CA GLU A 82 -6.87 -8.98 5.81
C GLU A 82 -5.43 -8.53 6.08
N ILE A 83 -5.17 -7.22 6.08
CA ILE A 83 -3.86 -6.66 6.45
C ILE A 83 -3.46 -7.08 7.87
N LEU A 84 -4.38 -6.97 8.83
CA LEU A 84 -4.11 -7.28 10.23
C LEU A 84 -3.85 -8.77 10.50
N LYS A 85 -4.25 -9.68 9.60
CA LYS A 85 -3.88 -11.10 9.69
C LYS A 85 -2.41 -11.36 9.38
N VAL A 86 -1.80 -10.51 8.56
CA VAL A 86 -0.47 -10.76 7.96
C VAL A 86 0.55 -9.68 8.27
N THR A 87 0.18 -8.60 8.96
CA THR A 87 1.06 -7.47 9.32
C THR A 87 0.79 -7.02 10.74
N HIS A 88 1.87 -6.75 11.48
CA HIS A 88 1.82 -6.47 12.91
C HIS A 88 2.59 -5.21 13.28
N ASN A 89 2.35 -4.70 14.49
CA ASN A 89 3.12 -3.58 15.01
C ASN A 89 4.62 -3.91 15.01
N TYR A 90 5.42 -2.88 14.75
CA TYR A 90 6.87 -2.93 14.59
C TYR A 90 7.38 -3.65 13.34
N ASP A 91 6.51 -4.16 12.46
CA ASP A 91 6.92 -4.54 11.11
C ASP A 91 7.42 -3.31 10.35
N ILE A 92 8.51 -3.50 9.59
CA ILE A 92 9.09 -2.55 8.67
C ILE A 92 8.51 -2.85 7.29
N ILE A 93 7.80 -1.88 6.74
CA ILE A 93 7.17 -2.00 5.42
C ILE A 93 7.71 -0.96 4.47
N VAL A 94 7.66 -1.28 3.18
CA VAL A 94 7.83 -0.36 2.07
C VAL A 94 6.50 -0.28 1.35
N ILE A 95 5.81 0.85 1.50
CA ILE A 95 4.50 1.10 0.90
C ILE A 95 4.62 2.12 -0.24
N SER A 96 3.83 1.93 -1.30
CA SER A 96 3.74 2.90 -2.40
C SER A 96 2.73 3.99 -2.04
N ASP A 97 3.18 5.24 -1.92
CA ASP A 97 2.35 6.42 -1.69
C ASP A 97 2.51 7.38 -2.87
N GLU A 98 1.46 7.48 -3.69
CA GLU A 98 1.42 8.20 -4.96
C GLU A 98 2.57 7.84 -5.89
N TYR A 99 3.64 8.64 -5.88
CA TYR A 99 4.79 8.55 -6.80
C TYR A 99 6.05 7.98 -6.14
N PHE A 100 6.03 7.77 -4.82
CA PHE A 100 7.21 7.40 -4.05
C PHE A 100 6.95 6.18 -3.19
N LYS A 101 8.03 5.46 -2.88
CA LYS A 101 7.98 4.35 -1.93
C LYS A 101 8.52 4.80 -0.60
N VAL A 102 7.71 4.68 0.44
CA VAL A 102 8.05 5.14 1.78
C VAL A 102 8.31 3.91 2.65
N LYS A 103 9.49 3.89 3.25
CA LYS A 103 9.90 2.87 4.20
C LYS A 103 9.60 3.37 5.61
N VAL A 104 8.79 2.61 6.34
CA VAL A 104 8.37 2.95 7.70
C VAL A 104 8.39 1.72 8.59
N LYS A 105 8.59 1.94 9.88
CA LYS A 105 8.30 0.94 10.91
C LYS A 105 6.93 1.24 11.50
N LEU A 106 6.03 0.26 11.53
CA LEU A 106 4.68 0.45 12.06
C LEU A 106 4.71 0.59 13.57
N ILE A 107 4.00 1.57 14.12
CA ILE A 107 3.79 1.72 15.58
C ILE A 107 2.39 1.25 15.94
N ASN A 108 1.38 1.68 15.17
CA ASN A 108 0.02 1.18 15.24
C ASN A 108 -0.44 0.80 13.83
N THR A 109 -0.44 -0.49 13.54
CA THR A 109 -0.72 -1.05 12.21
C THR A 109 -2.12 -0.69 11.73
N GLU A 110 -3.13 -0.93 12.57
CA GLU A 110 -4.53 -0.67 12.22
C GLU A 110 -4.75 0.81 11.90
N LEU A 111 -4.36 1.71 12.80
CA LEU A 111 -4.54 3.15 12.60
C LEU A 111 -3.69 3.69 11.44
N PHE A 112 -2.50 3.12 11.21
CA PHE A 112 -1.68 3.48 10.06
C PHE A 112 -2.42 3.18 8.75
N PHE A 113 -2.89 1.94 8.57
CA PHE A 113 -3.58 1.55 7.34
C PHE A 113 -4.96 2.18 7.20
N LEU A 114 -5.71 2.39 8.29
CA LEU A 114 -6.98 3.13 8.25
C LEU A 114 -6.78 4.54 7.70
N ASN A 115 -5.81 5.28 8.25
CA ASN A 115 -5.50 6.63 7.81
C ASN A 115 -4.96 6.65 6.37
N PHE A 116 -4.17 5.65 5.99
CA PHE A 116 -3.64 5.52 4.64
C PHE A 116 -4.77 5.32 3.61
N ILE A 117 -5.71 4.41 3.90
CA ILE A 117 -6.89 4.18 3.06
C ILE A 117 -7.77 5.44 2.98
N ASP A 118 -8.03 6.09 4.11
CA ASP A 118 -8.82 7.32 4.14
C ASP A 118 -8.19 8.43 3.29
N LYS A 119 -6.87 8.59 3.36
CA LYS A 119 -6.12 9.51 2.49
C LYS A 119 -6.31 9.16 1.02
N LYS A 120 -6.21 7.88 0.64
CA LYS A 120 -6.45 7.43 -0.75
C LYS A 120 -7.86 7.74 -1.22
N ILE A 121 -8.88 7.46 -0.41
CA ILE A 121 -10.28 7.78 -0.71
C ILE A 121 -10.46 9.28 -0.93
N SER A 122 -9.94 10.11 -0.01
CA SER A 122 -10.02 11.58 -0.11
C SER A 122 -9.31 12.13 -1.34
N ASN A 123 -8.24 11.48 -1.78
CA ASN A 123 -7.49 11.85 -2.98
C ASN A 123 -8.07 11.23 -4.28
N HIS A 124 -9.22 10.56 -4.21
CA HIS A 124 -9.83 9.86 -5.34
C HIS A 124 -8.92 8.82 -6.00
N ILE A 125 -8.07 8.16 -5.19
CA ILE A 125 -7.23 7.03 -5.59
C ILE A 125 -7.99 5.73 -5.27
N GLY A 126 -7.87 4.69 -6.12
CA GLY A 126 -8.48 3.36 -5.87
C GLY A 126 -8.01 2.75 -4.54
N LEU A 127 -8.73 1.76 -3.98
CA LEU A 127 -8.38 1.26 -2.64
C LEU A 127 -7.15 0.36 -2.66
N ASP A 128 -6.91 -0.38 -3.75
CA ASP A 128 -5.73 -1.20 -4.04
C ASP A 128 -4.48 -0.92 -3.18
N ILE A 129 -4.24 -1.76 -2.17
CA ILE A 129 -3.13 -1.59 -1.24
C ILE A 129 -2.04 -2.59 -1.56
N SER A 130 -0.81 -2.11 -1.56
CA SER A 130 0.34 -3.00 -1.65
C SER A 130 1.54 -2.48 -0.90
N TYR A 131 2.26 -3.42 -0.30
CA TYR A 131 3.50 -3.11 0.40
C TYR A 131 4.37 -4.36 0.51
N TYR A 132 5.68 -4.13 0.54
CA TYR A 132 6.65 -5.16 0.89
C TYR A 132 6.91 -5.12 2.40
N ASN A 133 6.76 -6.24 3.08
CA ASN A 133 7.10 -6.37 4.49
C ASN A 133 8.54 -6.89 4.60
N GLU A 134 9.48 -6.05 5.05
CA GLU A 134 10.90 -6.41 5.13
C GLU A 134 11.18 -7.48 6.16
N ASN A 135 10.46 -7.47 7.29
CA ASN A 135 10.62 -8.48 8.34
C ASN A 135 10.24 -9.87 7.84
N LYS A 136 9.15 -9.95 7.06
CA LYS A 136 8.59 -11.21 6.55
C LYS A 136 9.12 -11.59 5.16
N LYS A 137 9.79 -10.67 4.48
CA LYS A 137 10.32 -10.82 3.12
C LYS A 137 9.25 -11.23 2.10
N PHE A 138 8.06 -10.64 2.23
CA PHE A 138 6.92 -10.95 1.37
C PHE A 138 6.17 -9.68 0.97
N THR A 139 5.59 -9.69 -0.24
CA THR A 139 4.77 -8.60 -0.76
C THR A 139 3.31 -8.94 -0.51
N ASN A 140 2.60 -8.08 0.22
CA ASN A 140 1.16 -8.17 0.36
C ASN A 140 0.48 -7.27 -0.66
N VAL A 141 -0.60 -7.77 -1.24
CA VAL A 141 -1.43 -7.05 -2.19
C VAL A 141 -2.88 -7.34 -1.86
N PHE A 142 -3.70 -6.29 -1.86
CA PHE A 142 -5.14 -6.35 -1.62
C PHE A 142 -5.80 -5.50 -2.69
N TYR A 143 -6.74 -6.07 -3.44
CA TYR A 143 -7.43 -5.38 -4.53
C TYR A 143 -8.90 -5.19 -4.22
N ASP A 144 -9.49 -4.10 -4.72
CA ASP A 144 -10.93 -3.85 -4.65
C ASP A 144 -11.70 -5.00 -5.32
N GLU A 145 -11.17 -5.52 -6.43
CA GLU A 145 -11.76 -6.66 -7.15
C GLU A 145 -11.68 -7.99 -6.39
N GLU A 146 -10.70 -8.19 -5.52
CA GLU A 146 -10.59 -9.40 -4.69
C GLU A 146 -11.73 -9.48 -3.67
N TYR A 147 -12.13 -8.35 -3.09
CA TYR A 147 -13.31 -8.28 -2.22
C TYR A 147 -14.58 -8.73 -2.96
N GLU A 148 -14.75 -8.25 -4.19
CA GLU A 148 -15.90 -8.63 -5.01
C GLU A 148 -15.92 -10.13 -5.36
N ILE A 149 -14.76 -10.70 -5.71
CA ILE A 149 -14.62 -12.14 -6.00
C ILE A 149 -14.89 -12.96 -4.74
N GLN A 150 -14.35 -12.56 -3.57
CA GLN A 150 -14.62 -13.28 -2.32
C GLN A 150 -16.11 -13.25 -1.95
N ASN A 151 -16.79 -12.11 -2.13
CA ASN A 151 -18.22 -12.02 -1.90
C ASN A 151 -19.03 -12.84 -2.90
N TYR A 152 -18.61 -12.88 -4.16
CA TYR A 152 -19.20 -13.76 -5.15
C TYR A 152 -19.08 -15.22 -4.69
N LEU A 153 -17.88 -15.71 -4.39
CA LEU A 153 -17.66 -17.09 -3.95
C LEU A 153 -18.46 -17.46 -2.69
N LYS A 154 -18.61 -16.55 -1.72
CA LYS A 154 -19.44 -16.77 -0.52
C LYS A 154 -20.93 -16.95 -0.81
N LYS A 155 -21.45 -16.42 -1.92
CA LYS A 155 -22.86 -16.62 -2.32
C LYS A 155 -23.12 -18.00 -2.95
N TRP A 156 -22.07 -18.72 -3.33
CA TRP A 156 -22.15 -20.03 -4.00
C TRP A 156 -21.72 -21.20 -3.11
N ASN A 157 -21.35 -20.92 -1.86
CA ASN A 157 -21.19 -21.91 -0.79
C ASN A 157 -22.42 -21.92 0.11
#